data_AF-A0A2N3EC09-F1
#
_entry.id   AF-A0A2N3EC09-F1
#
_cell.length_a   1.000
_cell.length_b   1.000
_cell.length_c   1.000
_cell.angle_alpha   90.00
_cell.angle_beta   90.00
_cell.angle_gamma   90.00
#
_symmetry.space_group_name_H-M   'P 1'
#
loop_
_entity.id
_entity.type
_entity.pdbx_description
1 polymer ?
#
loop_
_entity_poly.entity_id
_entity_poly.type
_entity_poly.pdbx_seq_one_letter_code
_entity_poly.pdbx_strand_id
1 'polypeptide(L)'
;MKLNVSALLLLASLTLAGCDDKEAATSNAAAPVDNAPVDEAPIDEALRDAAGAPADATIWEEMNWNGSTVYFVDYSKTTPDPRPPAGDRISETSRILIGVERMADHSLRRFDITRAEEEGGTPEIKAIATANADGDDAQELTVLLGWPQMHYDFQGTYYEVRIFDDLEHADADGLTYLEPVSAHFNKDACDCDYRDGRKERYAFKTTGAIKAELEKLTAGGVADAVIPEPAFTAIREPADDELRETGLVTGVEDNGYPLFTVTIEFHAGQPGFPLSANAEALNLGVTLDSLTGKTVTVYYVSGEAPDLMDMRAGGRSLMEPGEVPDIDPEWKSVTGRLSGADAVIGGDLPDTITVESADGGKVAFDLYITDEMVAANGKTVTAIYGMRPYNRITLLAP
;
A
#
# COMPACT_ATOMS: atom_id res chain seq x y z
N MET A 1 -43.03 -25.59 56.82
CA MET A 1 -41.80 -26.34 56.47
C MET A 1 -40.61 -25.40 56.67
N LYS A 2 -39.77 -25.74 57.66
CA LYS A 2 -38.45 -25.21 58.08
C LYS A 2 -38.09 -23.70 57.95
N LEU A 3 -38.05 -23.10 59.15
CA LEU A 3 -37.23 -22.01 59.72
C LEU A 3 -35.76 -21.93 59.22
N ASN A 4 -35.18 -20.72 59.02
CA ASN A 4 -34.32 -19.90 59.94
C ASN A 4 -32.87 -20.47 60.01
N VAL A 5 -31.75 -19.74 59.87
CA VAL A 5 -31.11 -18.81 60.84
C VAL A 5 -29.78 -18.29 60.23
N SER A 6 -29.55 -16.97 60.33
CA SER A 6 -28.35 -16.18 60.74
C SER A 6 -26.93 -16.78 60.86
N ALA A 7 -25.97 -15.90 60.45
CA ALA A 7 -24.70 -15.51 61.10
C ALA A 7 -23.53 -16.52 61.26
N LEU A 8 -22.34 -16.13 60.79
CA LEU A 8 -21.15 -16.05 61.67
C LEU A 8 -20.02 -15.16 61.10
N LEU A 9 -19.60 -14.22 61.94
CA LEU A 9 -18.35 -13.45 61.93
C LEU A 9 -17.17 -14.39 62.22
N LEU A 10 -15.99 -14.16 61.64
CA LEU A 10 -14.73 -14.45 62.35
C LEU A 10 -13.62 -13.48 61.92
N LEU A 11 -13.27 -12.57 62.84
CA LEU A 11 -11.96 -11.94 62.91
C LEU A 11 -10.94 -12.97 63.40
N ALA A 12 -9.72 -12.92 62.86
CA ALA A 12 -8.53 -13.36 63.56
C ALA A 12 -7.39 -12.37 63.29
N SER A 13 -7.17 -11.49 64.26
CA SER A 13 -5.91 -10.77 64.44
C SER A 13 -4.91 -11.72 65.10
N LEU A 14 -3.71 -11.87 64.54
CA LEU A 14 -2.58 -12.46 65.23
C LEU A 14 -1.39 -11.49 65.17
N THR A 15 -1.16 -10.83 66.31
CA THR A 15 0.12 -10.21 66.67
C THR A 15 1.03 -11.27 67.29
N LEU A 16 2.27 -11.36 66.82
CA LEU A 16 3.38 -11.92 67.62
C LEU A 16 4.65 -11.07 67.43
N ALA A 17 5.24 -10.76 68.58
CA ALA A 17 6.59 -10.25 68.80
C ALA A 17 7.63 -11.06 67.99
N GLY A 18 8.71 -10.49 67.48
CA GLY A 18 9.73 -9.73 68.20
C GLY A 18 10.83 -10.69 68.64
N CYS A 19 11.89 -10.81 67.83
CA CYS A 19 13.21 -11.29 68.22
C CYS A 19 14.26 -10.50 67.44
N ASP A 20 15.04 -9.71 68.20
CA ASP A 20 16.33 -9.18 67.82
C ASP A 20 17.29 -10.31 67.49
N ASP A 21 18.03 -10.21 66.38
CA ASP A 21 19.36 -10.80 66.28
C ASP A 21 20.30 -9.84 65.55
N LYS A 22 21.36 -9.47 66.29
CA LYS A 22 22.50 -8.69 65.84
C LYS A 22 23.43 -9.62 65.05
N GLU A 23 23.63 -9.36 63.77
CA GLU A 23 24.81 -9.83 63.05
C GLU A 23 25.70 -8.65 62.64
N ALA A 24 26.98 -8.80 62.99
CA ALA A 24 28.05 -7.87 62.71
C ALA A 24 28.48 -7.98 61.24
N ALA A 25 28.28 -6.93 60.46
CA ALA A 25 28.85 -6.80 59.12
C ALA A 25 30.23 -6.13 59.21
N THR A 26 31.25 -6.87 58.79
CA THR A 26 32.62 -6.43 58.55
C THR A 26 32.67 -5.49 57.34
N SER A 27 33.24 -4.30 57.52
CA SER A 27 33.45 -3.32 56.47
C SER A 27 34.63 -3.71 55.58
N ASN A 28 34.36 -4.17 54.36
CA ASN A 28 35.34 -4.13 53.27
C ASN A 28 35.18 -2.78 52.55
N ALA A 29 36.18 -1.92 52.69
CA ALA A 29 36.29 -0.68 51.95
C ALA A 29 36.58 -1.00 50.46
N ALA A 30 35.55 -0.88 49.63
CA ALA A 30 35.73 -0.79 48.17
C ALA A 30 36.22 0.62 47.82
N ALA A 31 37.23 0.69 46.94
CA ALA A 31 37.73 1.93 46.39
C ALA A 31 36.61 2.71 45.65
N PRO A 32 36.65 4.05 45.63
CA PRO A 32 35.69 4.85 44.89
C PRO A 32 35.79 4.50 43.40
N VAL A 33 34.71 3.95 42.86
CA VAL A 33 34.52 3.85 41.41
C VAL A 33 34.34 5.29 40.92
N ASP A 34 35.28 5.72 40.10
CA ASP A 34 35.28 7.02 39.45
C ASP A 34 34.11 7.06 38.46
N ASN A 35 32.95 7.51 38.93
CA ASN A 35 31.80 7.84 38.10
C ASN A 35 32.11 9.16 37.38
N ALA A 36 32.99 9.10 36.39
CA ALA A 36 33.02 10.13 35.37
C ALA A 36 31.59 10.20 34.77
N PRO A 37 30.99 11.40 34.63
CA PRO A 37 29.73 11.53 33.93
C PRO A 37 29.93 10.92 32.55
N VAL A 38 29.19 9.84 32.28
CA VAL A 38 29.06 9.32 30.93
C VAL A 38 28.52 10.50 30.13
N ASP A 39 29.28 10.94 29.14
CA ASP A 39 28.90 12.01 28.22
C ASP A 39 27.74 11.44 27.41
N GLU A 40 26.53 11.50 27.98
CA GLU A 40 25.30 11.06 27.32
C GLU A 40 25.15 11.99 26.12
N ALA A 41 25.41 11.46 24.92
CA ALA A 41 25.01 12.11 23.70
C ALA A 41 23.56 12.60 23.88
N PRO A 42 23.21 13.81 23.40
CA PRO A 42 21.85 14.31 23.50
C PRO A 42 20.91 13.21 23.03
N ILE A 43 19.84 12.91 23.79
CA ILE A 43 18.97 11.76 23.51
C ILE A 43 18.50 11.75 22.04
N ASP A 44 18.33 12.94 21.45
CA ASP A 44 18.03 13.15 20.05
C ASP A 44 19.05 12.54 19.06
N GLU A 45 20.35 12.62 19.35
CA GLU A 45 21.39 12.01 18.51
C GLU A 45 21.32 10.48 18.58
N ALA A 46 21.18 9.94 19.79
CA ALA A 46 21.01 8.49 19.98
C ALA A 46 19.74 7.95 19.29
N LEU A 47 18.64 8.72 19.31
CA LEU A 47 17.40 8.37 18.61
C LEU A 47 17.54 8.40 17.09
N ARG A 48 18.24 9.40 16.53
CA ARG A 48 18.52 9.46 15.08
C ARG A 48 19.42 8.32 14.64
N ASP A 49 20.47 8.05 15.41
CA ASP A 49 21.40 6.94 15.14
C ASP A 49 20.68 5.59 15.18
N ALA A 50 19.84 5.36 16.21
CA ALA A 50 19.03 4.15 16.32
C ALA A 50 18.02 4.01 15.17
N ALA A 51 17.44 5.12 14.71
CA ALA A 51 16.53 5.15 13.57
C ALA A 51 17.26 5.00 12.21
N GLY A 52 18.57 5.19 12.15
CA GLY A 52 19.32 5.31 10.89
C GLY A 52 18.93 6.57 10.10
N ALA A 53 18.48 7.61 10.80
CA ALA A 53 17.92 8.82 10.22
C ALA A 53 18.98 9.92 10.03
N PRO A 54 18.81 10.84 9.07
CA PRO A 54 19.72 11.96 8.87
C PRO A 54 19.64 12.98 10.02
N ALA A 55 20.65 13.85 10.12
CA ALA A 55 20.75 14.83 11.19
C ALA A 55 19.59 15.85 11.22
N ASP A 56 18.94 16.09 10.08
CA ASP A 56 17.78 16.96 9.93
C ASP A 56 16.43 16.26 10.19
N ALA A 57 16.46 14.98 10.59
CA ALA A 57 15.26 14.26 10.99
C ALA A 57 14.56 14.93 12.17
N THR A 58 13.24 15.00 12.07
CA THR A 58 12.34 15.51 13.11
C THR A 58 12.05 14.37 14.09
N ILE A 59 12.25 14.64 15.37
CA ILE A 59 11.89 13.72 16.45
C ILE A 59 10.60 14.23 17.05
N TRP A 60 9.57 13.41 17.04
CA TRP A 60 8.30 13.69 17.67
C TRP A 60 8.40 13.49 19.18
N GLU A 61 7.44 14.08 19.91
CA GLU A 61 7.39 13.97 21.36
C GLU A 61 7.32 12.52 21.83
N GLU A 62 7.87 12.27 23.02
CA GLU A 62 7.82 10.98 23.69
C GLU A 62 6.37 10.51 23.87
N MET A 63 6.08 9.28 23.47
CA MET A 63 4.77 8.65 23.60
C MET A 63 4.88 7.43 24.51
N ASN A 64 3.96 7.31 25.47
CA ASN A 64 3.73 6.05 26.16
C ASN A 64 2.73 5.23 25.34
N TRP A 65 3.17 4.10 24.81
CA TRP A 65 2.36 3.20 23.99
C TRP A 65 2.38 1.80 24.62
N ASN A 66 1.23 1.35 25.13
CA ASN A 66 1.04 0.05 25.81
C ASN A 66 2.08 -0.22 26.93
N GLY A 67 2.49 0.84 27.64
CA GLY A 67 3.49 0.75 28.72
C GLY A 67 4.94 0.94 28.26
N SER A 68 5.20 0.95 26.96
CA SER A 68 6.51 1.23 26.37
C SER A 68 6.70 2.72 26.09
N THR A 69 7.94 3.20 26.24
CA THR A 69 8.33 4.55 25.82
C THR A 69 8.79 4.53 24.38
N VAL A 70 8.09 5.22 23.50
CA VAL A 70 8.35 5.24 22.05
C VAL A 70 8.57 6.67 21.57
N TYR A 71 9.54 6.83 20.67
CA TYR A 71 9.79 8.06 19.92
C TYR A 71 9.54 7.79 18.44
N PHE A 72 9.04 8.80 17.72
CA PHE A 72 8.87 8.72 16.28
C PHE A 72 9.85 9.64 15.57
N VAL A 73 10.57 9.10 14.58
CA VAL A 73 11.58 9.82 13.81
C VAL A 73 11.10 9.93 12.37
N ASP A 74 10.96 11.17 11.93
CA ASP A 74 10.33 11.57 10.68
C ASP A 74 11.31 12.35 9.80
N TYR A 75 11.55 11.90 8.57
CA TYR A 75 12.46 12.54 7.64
C TYR A 75 12.10 12.26 6.18
N SER A 76 12.62 13.08 5.28
CA SER A 76 12.47 12.86 3.84
C SER A 76 13.70 12.14 3.30
N LYS A 77 13.49 11.20 2.37
CA LYS A 77 14.57 10.49 1.67
C LYS A 77 14.38 10.66 0.18
N THR A 78 15.36 11.26 -0.48
CA THR A 78 15.37 11.41 -1.93
C THR A 78 16.20 10.29 -2.56
N THR A 79 15.58 9.47 -3.40
CA THR A 79 16.27 8.43 -4.17
C THR A 79 16.39 8.87 -5.63
N PRO A 80 17.57 8.70 -6.26
CA PRO A 80 17.68 8.89 -7.70
C PRO A 80 16.78 7.86 -8.42
N ASP A 81 15.96 8.31 -9.38
CA ASP A 81 15.20 7.40 -10.23
C ASP A 81 16.19 6.48 -10.99
N PRO A 82 16.06 5.14 -10.87
CA PRO A 82 16.95 4.20 -11.52
C PRO A 82 16.80 4.15 -13.05
N ARG A 83 15.77 4.76 -13.65
CA ARG A 83 15.52 4.74 -15.10
C ARG A 83 16.56 5.60 -15.86
N PRO A 84 17.17 5.08 -16.93
CA PRO A 84 18.16 5.81 -17.72
C PRO A 84 17.51 6.93 -18.56
N PRO A 85 18.27 8.01 -18.86
CA PRO A 85 17.70 9.30 -19.20
C PRO A 85 17.28 9.39 -20.67
N ALA A 86 16.01 9.71 -20.90
CA ALA A 86 15.55 10.45 -22.06
C ALA A 86 14.86 11.74 -21.59
N GLY A 87 15.65 12.65 -20.99
CA GLY A 87 15.21 13.99 -20.58
C GLY A 87 14.65 14.02 -19.15
N ASP A 88 15.32 14.80 -18.30
CA ASP A 88 15.00 15.10 -16.89
C ASP A 88 15.11 13.94 -15.89
N ARG A 89 16.16 14.00 -15.06
CA ARG A 89 16.27 13.18 -13.86
C ARG A 89 15.21 13.64 -12.86
N ILE A 90 14.08 12.95 -12.82
CA ILE A 90 13.18 13.04 -11.68
C ILE A 90 13.85 12.32 -10.51
N SER A 91 13.86 12.96 -9.35
CA SER A 91 14.29 12.37 -8.10
C SER A 91 13.04 12.16 -7.26
N GLU A 92 12.80 10.94 -6.81
CA GLU A 92 11.64 10.62 -5.99
C GLU A 92 11.97 10.98 -4.54
N THR A 93 11.07 11.68 -3.87
CA THR A 93 11.23 12.02 -2.45
C THR A 93 10.12 11.38 -1.65
N SER A 94 10.48 10.36 -0.85
CA SER A 94 9.56 9.68 0.06
C SER A 94 9.65 10.29 1.46
N ARG A 95 8.58 10.19 2.23
CA ARG A 95 8.57 10.53 3.66
C ARG A 95 8.72 9.24 4.47
N ILE A 96 9.67 9.19 5.39
CA ILE A 96 9.96 8.00 6.19
C ILE A 96 9.56 8.28 7.64
N LEU A 97 8.77 7.37 8.22
CA LEU A 97 8.44 7.37 9.65
C LEU A 97 8.96 6.08 10.28
N ILE A 98 9.81 6.26 11.30
CA ILE A 98 10.42 5.17 12.07
C ILE A 98 9.98 5.29 13.53
N GLY A 99 9.67 4.16 14.16
CA GLY A 99 9.50 4.07 15.60
C GLY A 99 10.78 3.62 16.29
N VAL A 100 11.08 4.23 17.43
CA VAL A 100 12.19 3.86 18.30
C VAL A 100 11.66 3.66 19.71
N GLU A 101 11.60 2.41 20.14
CA GLU A 101 11.21 2.03 21.50
C GLU A 101 12.43 2.02 22.41
N ARG A 102 12.28 2.62 23.60
CA ARG A 102 13.24 2.51 24.68
C ARG A 102 12.91 1.29 25.55
N MET A 103 13.79 0.31 25.53
CA MET A 103 13.70 -0.91 26.32
C MET A 103 14.03 -0.67 27.81
N ALA A 104 13.67 -1.62 28.66
CA ALA A 104 13.91 -1.53 30.11
C ALA A 104 15.40 -1.44 30.51
N ASP A 105 16.30 -1.94 29.67
CA ASP A 105 17.76 -1.86 29.85
C ASP A 105 18.37 -0.58 29.22
N HIS A 106 17.52 0.37 28.83
CA HIS A 106 17.84 1.60 28.10
C HIS A 106 18.39 1.41 26.68
N SER A 107 18.40 0.18 26.15
CA SER A 107 18.65 -0.04 24.73
C SER A 107 17.49 0.51 23.89
N LEU A 108 17.77 0.78 22.61
CA LEU A 108 16.82 1.31 21.66
C LEU A 108 16.49 0.24 20.61
N ARG A 109 15.20 -0.03 20.41
CA ARG A 109 14.67 -0.94 19.39
C ARG A 109 14.01 -0.14 18.27
N ARG A 110 14.48 -0.32 17.04
CA ARG A 110 13.93 0.30 15.83
C ARG A 110 12.84 -0.59 15.22
N PHE A 111 11.79 0.01 14.69
CA PHE A 111 10.80 -0.64 13.83
C PHE A 111 10.30 0.34 12.74
N ASP A 112 10.02 -0.19 11.55
CA ASP A 112 9.49 0.59 10.42
C ASP A 112 7.97 0.78 10.61
N ILE A 113 7.48 2.00 10.34
CA ILE A 113 6.03 2.30 10.40
C ILE A 113 5.49 2.58 9.00
N THR A 114 6.06 3.58 8.31
CA THR A 114 5.70 3.84 6.93
C THR A 114 6.90 4.34 6.14
N ARG A 115 6.96 3.91 4.87
CA ARG A 115 7.91 4.40 3.87
C ARG A 115 7.31 5.49 2.97
N ALA A 116 6.07 5.87 3.26
CA ALA A 116 5.20 6.80 2.56
C ALA A 116 5.39 6.80 1.04
N GLU A 117 4.57 5.97 0.39
CA GLU A 117 4.47 5.91 -1.07
C GLU A 117 4.00 7.24 -1.65
N GLU A 118 4.40 7.49 -2.90
CA GLU A 118 4.13 8.72 -3.61
C GLU A 118 2.76 8.65 -4.30
N GLU A 119 1.70 9.15 -3.64
CA GLU A 119 0.43 9.45 -4.31
C GLU A 119 0.49 10.84 -4.98
N GLY A 120 1.32 10.97 -6.02
CA GLY A 120 1.49 12.23 -6.76
C GLY A 120 2.23 13.33 -5.97
N GLY A 121 2.91 12.98 -4.88
CA GLY A 121 3.80 13.86 -4.13
C GLY A 121 4.20 13.30 -2.76
N THR A 122 5.08 14.00 -2.06
CA THR A 122 5.52 13.64 -0.70
C THR A 122 4.44 14.01 0.33
N PRO A 123 3.93 13.06 1.15
CA PRO A 123 2.98 13.39 2.21
C PRO A 123 3.60 14.16 3.36
N GLU A 124 2.73 14.86 4.08
CA GLU A 124 3.01 15.39 5.41
C GLU A 124 2.40 14.49 6.49
N ILE A 125 3.16 14.19 7.54
CA ILE A 125 2.62 13.57 8.75
C ILE A 125 1.86 14.63 9.53
N LYS A 126 0.53 14.54 9.53
CA LYS A 126 -0.36 15.51 10.19
C LYS A 126 -0.49 15.22 11.67
N ALA A 127 -0.52 13.94 12.06
CA ALA A 127 -0.60 13.53 13.45
C ALA A 127 -0.23 12.06 13.64
N ILE A 128 0.20 11.73 14.85
CA ILE A 128 0.43 10.37 15.34
C ILE A 128 -0.33 10.23 16.67
N ALA A 129 -1.03 9.13 16.87
CA ALA A 129 -1.71 8.83 18.12
C ALA A 129 -1.89 7.33 18.32
N THR A 130 -2.17 6.91 19.55
CA THR A 130 -2.61 5.54 19.86
C THR A 130 -4.11 5.51 20.13
N ALA A 131 -4.80 4.48 19.66
CA ALA A 131 -6.23 4.27 19.86
C ALA A 131 -6.55 2.79 19.74
N ASN A 132 -7.49 2.29 20.56
CA ASN A 132 -7.99 0.94 20.37
C ASN A 132 -8.80 0.85 19.07
N ALA A 133 -8.46 -0.09 18.18
CA ALA A 133 -9.04 -0.20 16.85
C ALA A 133 -9.74 -1.54 16.60
N ASP A 134 -9.34 -2.62 17.28
CA ASP A 134 -9.87 -3.97 17.10
C ASP A 134 -10.65 -4.53 18.31
N GLY A 135 -10.70 -3.79 19.41
CA GLY A 135 -11.46 -4.15 20.61
C GLY A 135 -10.71 -5.00 21.64
N ASP A 136 -9.41 -5.21 21.48
CA ASP A 136 -8.57 -5.85 22.51
C ASP A 136 -8.19 -4.90 23.67
N ASP A 137 -7.26 -5.28 24.54
CA ASP A 137 -6.80 -4.39 25.63
C ASP A 137 -5.63 -3.47 25.19
N ALA A 138 -5.02 -3.75 24.04
CA ALA A 138 -3.93 -2.98 23.48
C ALA A 138 -4.46 -1.74 22.76
N GLN A 139 -3.55 -0.79 22.53
CA GLN A 139 -3.79 0.31 21.61
C GLN A 139 -2.98 0.13 20.35
N GLU A 140 -3.55 0.53 19.24
CA GLU A 140 -2.99 0.51 17.90
C GLU A 140 -2.43 1.87 17.55
N LEU A 141 -1.42 1.88 16.69
CA LEU A 141 -0.81 3.10 16.20
C LEU A 141 -1.64 3.68 15.05
N THR A 142 -2.08 4.91 15.18
CA THR A 142 -2.72 5.69 14.13
C THR A 142 -1.76 6.75 13.60
N VAL A 143 -1.53 6.75 12.29
CA VAL A 143 -0.79 7.78 11.57
C VAL A 143 -1.72 8.47 10.58
N LEU A 144 -1.89 9.79 10.71
CA LEU A 144 -2.64 10.62 9.77
C LEU A 144 -1.66 11.30 8.81
N LEU A 145 -1.79 10.99 7.54
CA LEU A 145 -1.03 11.56 6.43
C LEU A 145 -1.88 12.58 5.67
N GLY A 146 -1.24 13.52 4.99
CA GLY A 146 -1.91 14.42 4.06
C GLY A 146 -1.03 14.86 2.90
N TRP A 147 -1.57 14.76 1.68
CA TRP A 147 -0.96 15.21 0.43
C TRP A 147 -1.63 16.50 -0.01
N PRO A 148 -0.92 17.64 -0.01
CA PRO A 148 -1.41 18.85 -0.66
C PRO A 148 -1.65 18.59 -2.15
N GLN A 149 -2.89 18.77 -2.60
CA GLN A 149 -3.29 18.58 -3.99
C GLN A 149 -3.43 19.92 -4.70
N MET A 150 -2.80 20.06 -5.86
CA MET A 150 -2.88 21.25 -6.70
C MET A 150 -2.98 20.83 -8.17
N HIS A 151 -4.21 20.59 -8.61
CA HIS A 151 -4.55 20.23 -9.98
C HIS A 151 -5.32 21.39 -10.67
N TYR A 152 -5.37 21.38 -12.00
CA TYR A 152 -6.12 22.39 -12.75
C TYR A 152 -7.62 22.43 -12.40
N ASP A 153 -8.18 21.26 -12.07
CA ASP A 153 -9.61 21.09 -11.81
C ASP A 153 -9.96 21.08 -10.32
N PHE A 154 -9.00 20.87 -9.42
CA PHE A 154 -9.23 20.87 -7.98
C PHE A 154 -7.98 21.20 -7.18
N GLN A 155 -8.19 21.72 -5.98
CA GLN A 155 -7.13 21.97 -5.01
C GLN A 155 -7.59 21.56 -3.61
N GLY A 156 -6.67 21.16 -2.74
CA GLY A 156 -7.03 20.78 -1.38
C GLY A 156 -6.00 19.90 -0.71
N THR A 157 -6.46 18.97 0.10
CA THR A 157 -5.62 17.95 0.73
C THR A 157 -6.30 16.61 0.64
N TYR A 158 -5.59 15.64 0.09
CA TYR A 158 -5.97 14.24 0.22
C TYR A 158 -5.40 13.72 1.55
N TYR A 159 -6.21 13.06 2.35
CA TYR A 159 -5.81 12.50 3.63
C TYR A 159 -5.72 10.98 3.55
N GLU A 160 -4.89 10.38 4.38
CA GLU A 160 -4.90 8.94 4.59
C GLU A 160 -4.70 8.66 6.07
N VAL A 161 -5.50 7.77 6.63
CA VAL A 161 -5.34 7.24 7.97
C VAL A 161 -4.79 5.84 7.84
N ARG A 162 -3.60 5.62 8.43
CA ARG A 162 -2.98 4.31 8.54
C ARG A 162 -3.05 3.84 9.98
N ILE A 163 -3.64 2.68 10.20
CA ILE A 163 -3.73 2.05 11.52
C ILE A 163 -2.88 0.79 11.49
N PHE A 164 -2.03 0.66 12.50
CA PHE A 164 -1.13 -0.46 12.66
C PHE A 164 -1.37 -1.12 14.00
N ASP A 165 -1.21 -2.43 14.02
CA ASP A 165 -1.27 -3.25 15.21
C ASP A 165 -0.21 -2.85 16.25
N ASP A 166 -0.29 -3.45 17.43
CA ASP A 166 0.55 -3.12 18.57
C ASP A 166 2.01 -3.59 18.46
N LEU A 167 2.82 -3.23 19.45
CA LEU A 167 4.26 -3.52 19.49
C LEU A 167 4.59 -5.01 19.69
N GLU A 168 3.63 -5.84 20.16
CA GLU A 168 3.84 -7.28 20.31
C GLU A 168 3.87 -7.97 18.95
N HIS A 169 3.15 -7.42 17.97
CA HIS A 169 3.09 -7.88 16.60
C HIS A 169 4.11 -7.19 15.67
N ALA A 170 5.01 -6.39 16.21
CA ALA A 170 6.11 -5.79 15.46
C ALA A 170 7.20 -6.84 15.16
N ASP A 171 7.52 -7.06 13.88
CA ASP A 171 8.59 -7.95 13.45
C ASP A 171 9.73 -7.22 12.74
N ALA A 172 10.59 -7.96 12.03
CA ALA A 172 11.73 -7.38 11.31
C ALA A 172 11.32 -6.47 10.14
N ASP A 173 10.10 -6.65 9.61
CA ASP A 173 9.58 -5.94 8.45
C ASP A 173 8.74 -4.71 8.84
N GLY A 174 8.31 -4.60 10.11
CA GLY A 174 7.68 -3.42 10.67
C GLY A 174 6.47 -3.74 11.55
N LEU A 175 5.56 -2.77 11.69
CA LEU A 175 4.26 -3.00 12.31
C LEU A 175 3.27 -3.63 11.32
N THR A 176 2.38 -4.47 11.83
CA THR A 176 1.30 -5.06 11.02
C THR A 176 0.27 -3.98 10.65
N TYR A 177 0.05 -3.75 9.35
CA TYR A 177 -0.93 -2.78 8.87
C TYR A 177 -2.36 -3.34 8.92
N LEU A 178 -3.27 -2.65 9.59
CA LEU A 178 -4.67 -3.02 9.72
C LEU A 178 -5.50 -2.42 8.58
N GLU A 179 -5.37 -3.00 7.39
CA GLU A 179 -6.04 -2.56 6.15
C GLU A 179 -7.57 -2.42 6.32
N PRO A 180 -8.33 -3.40 6.85
CA PRO A 180 -9.79 -3.27 6.91
C PRO A 180 -10.26 -2.06 7.73
N VAL A 181 -9.54 -1.75 8.81
CA VAL A 181 -9.85 -0.60 9.68
C VAL A 181 -9.39 0.69 9.02
N SER A 182 -8.20 0.71 8.44
CA SER A 182 -7.66 1.89 7.72
C SER A 182 -8.54 2.29 6.53
N ALA A 183 -8.99 1.32 5.74
CA ALA A 183 -9.88 1.52 4.59
C ALA A 183 -11.24 2.12 4.96
N HIS A 184 -11.70 2.00 6.22
CA HIS A 184 -12.90 2.70 6.69
C HIS A 184 -12.72 4.22 6.64
N PHE A 185 -11.53 4.69 7.00
CA PHE A 185 -11.19 6.11 7.04
C PHE A 185 -10.83 6.68 5.67
N ASN A 186 -10.34 5.85 4.76
CA ASN A 186 -9.79 6.31 3.48
C ASN A 186 -10.83 6.43 2.36
N LYS A 187 -12.11 6.20 2.67
CA LYS A 187 -13.23 6.50 1.77
C LYS A 187 -13.46 8.01 1.72
N ASP A 188 -13.56 8.55 0.50
CA ASP A 188 -13.80 9.99 0.25
C ASP A 188 -12.77 10.89 0.95
N ALA A 189 -11.49 10.51 0.89
CA ALA A 189 -10.44 11.13 1.68
C ALA A 189 -9.98 12.54 1.21
N CYS A 190 -10.61 13.08 0.16
CA CYS A 190 -10.34 14.41 -0.36
C CYS A 190 -11.07 15.49 0.47
N ASP A 191 -10.31 16.46 0.98
CA ASP A 191 -10.82 17.77 1.39
C ASP A 191 -10.48 18.79 0.31
N CYS A 192 -11.31 18.82 -0.74
CA CYS A 192 -10.97 19.41 -2.02
C CYS A 192 -12.07 20.37 -2.50
N ASP A 193 -11.63 21.52 -3.04
CA ASP A 193 -12.49 22.47 -3.73
C ASP A 193 -12.26 22.30 -5.24
N TYR A 194 -13.33 21.99 -5.98
CA TYR A 194 -13.30 21.77 -7.43
C TYR A 194 -13.68 23.04 -8.19
N ARG A 195 -13.15 23.15 -9.40
CA ARG A 195 -13.36 24.31 -10.27
C ARG A 195 -14.82 24.47 -10.72
N ASP A 196 -15.55 23.38 -10.86
CA ASP A 196 -16.99 23.39 -11.18
C ASP A 196 -17.88 23.85 -10.01
N GLY A 197 -17.28 24.13 -8.84
CA GLY A 197 -17.94 24.56 -7.62
C GLY A 197 -18.29 23.42 -6.66
N ARG A 198 -18.05 22.16 -7.03
CA ARG A 198 -18.18 21.01 -6.10
C ARG A 198 -17.16 21.15 -4.97
N LYS A 199 -17.54 20.69 -3.79
CA LYS A 199 -16.69 20.67 -2.60
C LYS A 199 -16.80 19.32 -1.93
N GLU A 200 -15.66 18.72 -1.67
CA GLU A 200 -15.54 17.53 -0.84
C GLU A 200 -14.88 17.91 0.47
N ARG A 201 -15.34 17.29 1.55
CA ARG A 201 -14.92 17.64 2.91
C ARG A 201 -14.67 16.37 3.67
N TYR A 202 -13.39 16.07 3.86
CA TYR A 202 -12.98 14.92 4.65
C TYR A 202 -13.36 15.07 6.13
N ALA A 203 -13.82 14.00 6.78
CA ALA A 203 -14.30 14.04 8.15
C ALA A 203 -13.18 13.85 9.20
N PHE A 204 -12.13 13.10 8.87
CA PHE A 204 -11.18 12.57 9.85
C PHE A 204 -9.83 13.30 9.85
N LYS A 205 -9.86 14.64 9.88
CA LYS A 205 -8.65 15.49 9.80
C LYS A 205 -7.84 15.59 11.10
N THR A 206 -8.27 14.91 12.16
CA THR A 206 -7.66 15.01 13.49
C THR A 206 -7.71 13.66 14.20
N THR A 207 -6.74 13.40 15.08
CA THR A 207 -6.71 12.18 15.90
C THR A 207 -7.94 12.05 16.80
N GLY A 208 -8.50 13.16 17.29
CA GLY A 208 -9.74 13.14 18.05
C GLY A 208 -10.94 12.64 17.24
N ALA A 209 -11.06 13.05 15.97
CA ALA A 209 -12.11 12.58 15.08
C ALA A 209 -11.94 11.10 14.72
N ILE A 210 -10.70 10.66 14.50
CA ILE A 210 -10.37 9.24 14.23
C ILE A 210 -10.70 8.37 15.44
N LYS A 211 -10.21 8.74 16.63
CA LYS A 211 -10.50 8.04 17.90
C LYS A 211 -11.99 7.89 18.17
N ALA A 212 -12.74 8.99 18.02
CA ALA A 212 -14.18 8.97 18.24
C ALA A 212 -14.92 8.07 17.24
N GLU A 213 -14.37 7.84 16.05
CA GLU A 213 -14.94 6.90 15.08
C GLU A 213 -14.54 5.45 15.38
N LEU A 214 -13.28 5.20 15.75
CA LEU A 214 -12.83 3.89 16.22
C LEU A 214 -13.66 3.40 17.41
N GLU A 215 -13.92 4.27 18.40
CA GLU A 215 -14.79 3.98 19.53
C GLU A 215 -16.21 3.56 19.10
N LYS A 216 -16.74 4.09 17.99
CA LYS A 216 -18.06 3.68 17.48
C LYS A 216 -17.99 2.31 16.79
N LEU A 217 -16.92 2.06 16.04
CA LEU A 217 -16.71 0.77 15.39
C LEU A 217 -16.62 -0.34 16.44
N THR A 218 -15.88 -0.12 17.52
CA THR A 218 -15.72 -1.11 18.60
C THR A 218 -16.98 -1.21 19.48
N ALA A 219 -17.61 -0.11 19.85
CA ALA A 219 -18.83 -0.11 20.70
C ALA A 219 -20.09 -0.65 20.00
N GLY A 220 -20.13 -0.67 18.67
CA GLY A 220 -21.26 -1.14 17.86
C GLY A 220 -21.52 -2.65 17.91
N GLY A 221 -20.77 -3.42 18.72
CA GLY A 221 -20.85 -4.88 18.70
C GLY A 221 -20.18 -5.50 17.47
N VAL A 222 -19.24 -4.77 16.87
CA VAL A 222 -18.35 -5.28 15.83
C VAL A 222 -17.15 -6.01 16.46
N ALA A 223 -17.15 -6.25 17.78
CA ALA A 223 -16.24 -7.17 18.46
C ALA A 223 -16.32 -8.64 17.95
N ASP A 224 -17.26 -8.93 17.04
CA ASP A 224 -17.39 -10.19 16.27
C ASP A 224 -17.26 -9.98 14.75
N ALA A 225 -16.92 -8.77 14.28
CA ALA A 225 -15.89 -8.76 13.24
C ALA A 225 -14.61 -8.96 14.04
N VAL A 226 -14.20 -10.20 14.33
CA VAL A 226 -13.33 -10.89 13.37
C VAL A 226 -12.94 -9.85 12.32
N ILE A 227 -11.85 -9.10 12.56
CA ILE A 227 -11.06 -8.54 11.46
C ILE A 227 -11.07 -9.70 10.49
N PRO A 228 -11.83 -9.66 9.38
CA PRO A 228 -11.81 -10.79 8.49
C PRO A 228 -10.32 -10.89 8.16
N GLU A 229 -9.71 -12.04 8.48
CA GLU A 229 -8.47 -12.43 7.81
C GLU A 229 -8.61 -11.87 6.41
N PRO A 230 -7.70 -10.98 5.98
CA PRO A 230 -7.91 -10.05 4.87
C PRO A 230 -8.71 -10.81 3.85
N ALA A 231 -9.99 -10.42 3.67
CA ALA A 231 -10.98 -11.29 3.05
C ALA A 231 -10.52 -11.53 1.61
N PHE A 232 -9.62 -12.49 1.45
CA PHE A 232 -9.13 -12.90 0.16
C PHE A 232 -10.38 -13.30 -0.55
N THR A 233 -10.56 -12.71 -1.73
CA THR A 233 -11.75 -13.01 -2.50
C THR A 233 -11.87 -14.51 -2.57
N ALA A 234 -12.90 -15.06 -1.93
CA ALA A 234 -12.92 -16.47 -1.58
C ALA A 234 -12.69 -17.28 -2.86
N ILE A 235 -11.78 -18.25 -2.79
CA ILE A 235 -11.47 -19.15 -3.92
C ILE A 235 -12.81 -19.60 -4.52
N ARG A 236 -13.02 -19.24 -5.79
CA ARG A 236 -14.26 -19.49 -6.52
C ARG A 236 -14.01 -20.47 -7.66
N GLU A 237 -15.07 -20.90 -8.32
CA GLU A 237 -14.87 -21.55 -9.60
C GLU A 237 -14.47 -20.50 -10.65
N PRO A 238 -13.53 -20.82 -11.56
CA PRO A 238 -13.15 -19.93 -12.65
C PRO A 238 -14.35 -19.67 -13.56
N ALA A 239 -14.40 -18.48 -14.16
CA ALA A 239 -15.31 -18.22 -15.26
C ALA A 239 -14.93 -19.07 -16.49
N ASP A 240 -15.81 -19.14 -17.49
CA ASP A 240 -15.63 -20.01 -18.67
C ASP A 240 -14.32 -19.75 -19.44
N ASP A 241 -13.78 -18.53 -19.38
CA ASP A 241 -12.55 -18.08 -20.03
C ASP A 241 -11.35 -17.92 -19.08
N GLU A 242 -11.53 -18.24 -17.80
CA GLU A 242 -10.48 -18.17 -16.79
C GLU A 242 -9.82 -19.53 -16.54
N LEU A 243 -8.52 -19.47 -16.33
CA LEU A 243 -7.73 -20.57 -15.80
C LEU A 243 -7.52 -20.33 -14.31
N ARG A 244 -7.55 -21.42 -13.51
CA ARG A 244 -7.26 -21.40 -12.07
C ARG A 244 -6.06 -22.30 -11.80
N GLU A 245 -5.00 -21.73 -11.24
CA GLU A 245 -3.77 -22.45 -10.89
C GLU A 245 -3.22 -22.01 -9.53
N THR A 246 -2.40 -22.85 -8.92
CA THR A 246 -1.68 -22.52 -7.69
C THR A 246 -0.19 -22.52 -7.99
N GLY A 247 0.53 -21.48 -7.56
CA GLY A 247 1.95 -21.34 -7.82
C GLY A 247 2.65 -20.41 -6.84
N LEU A 248 3.99 -20.44 -6.85
CA LEU A 248 4.84 -19.58 -6.05
C LEU A 248 5.05 -18.25 -6.76
N VAL A 249 4.75 -17.12 -6.13
CA VAL A 249 5.13 -15.80 -6.66
C VAL A 249 6.63 -15.64 -6.50
N THR A 250 7.35 -15.52 -7.62
CA THR A 250 8.82 -15.41 -7.62
C THR A 250 9.31 -13.99 -7.90
N GLY A 251 8.44 -13.10 -8.36
CA GLY A 251 8.74 -11.69 -8.53
C GLY A 251 7.51 -10.87 -8.85
N VAL A 252 7.56 -9.60 -8.48
CA VAL A 252 6.59 -8.57 -8.84
C VAL A 252 7.38 -7.39 -9.40
N GLU A 253 6.98 -6.92 -10.58
CA GLU A 253 7.59 -5.78 -11.26
C GLU A 253 6.52 -4.69 -11.43
N ASP A 254 6.84 -3.47 -10.98
CA ASP A 254 5.99 -2.30 -11.17
C ASP A 254 6.17 -1.76 -12.60
N ASN A 255 5.06 -1.69 -13.37
CA ASN A 255 5.02 -1.13 -14.72
C ASN A 255 4.41 0.28 -14.78
N GLY A 256 4.28 0.93 -13.63
CA GLY A 256 3.55 2.17 -13.45
C GLY A 256 2.15 1.90 -12.93
N TYR A 257 1.83 2.42 -11.74
CA TYR A 257 0.53 2.26 -11.10
C TYR A 257 -0.63 2.62 -12.07
N PRO A 258 -1.69 1.78 -12.15
CA PRO A 258 -1.98 0.62 -11.30
C PRO A 258 -1.47 -0.73 -11.85
N LEU A 259 -0.53 -0.74 -12.81
CA LEU A 259 -0.14 -1.93 -13.57
C LEU A 259 1.13 -2.59 -13.03
N PHE A 260 1.08 -3.92 -12.87
CA PHE A 260 2.18 -4.75 -12.38
C PHE A 260 2.35 -5.99 -13.28
N THR A 261 3.56 -6.55 -13.31
CA THR A 261 3.83 -7.92 -13.78
C THR A 261 4.07 -8.79 -12.57
N VAL A 262 3.25 -9.82 -12.39
CA VAL A 262 3.43 -10.84 -11.35
C VAL A 262 3.97 -12.10 -12.02
N THR A 263 5.14 -12.57 -11.60
CA THR A 263 5.77 -13.79 -12.11
C THR A 263 5.45 -14.95 -11.18
N ILE A 264 4.77 -15.98 -11.69
CA ILE A 264 4.32 -17.14 -10.91
C ILE A 264 4.95 -18.43 -11.42
N GLU A 265 5.59 -19.19 -10.53
CA GLU A 265 6.08 -20.54 -10.79
C GLU A 265 5.00 -21.57 -10.41
N PHE A 266 4.27 -22.09 -11.40
CA PHE A 266 3.24 -23.10 -11.19
C PHE A 266 3.80 -24.49 -10.86
N HIS A 267 5.02 -24.79 -11.31
CA HIS A 267 5.68 -26.08 -11.11
C HIS A 267 7.14 -25.88 -10.72
N ALA A 268 7.54 -26.51 -9.61
CA ALA A 268 8.88 -26.42 -9.08
C ALA A 268 9.96 -26.73 -10.14
N GLY A 269 10.87 -25.78 -10.35
CA GLY A 269 11.97 -25.86 -11.31
C GLY A 269 11.62 -25.47 -12.75
N GLN A 270 10.43 -24.93 -13.01
CA GLN A 270 10.08 -24.33 -14.31
C GLN A 270 10.27 -22.80 -14.30
N PRO A 271 10.51 -22.18 -15.48
CA PRO A 271 10.51 -20.73 -15.57
C PRO A 271 9.18 -20.15 -15.08
N GLY A 272 9.25 -19.05 -14.34
CA GLY A 272 8.07 -18.32 -13.91
C GLY A 272 7.26 -17.80 -15.11
N PHE A 273 5.95 -17.84 -14.97
CA PHE A 273 4.99 -17.38 -15.97
C PHE A 273 4.58 -15.94 -15.64
N PRO A 274 4.89 -14.95 -16.51
CA PRO A 274 4.55 -13.56 -16.27
C PRO A 274 3.07 -13.31 -16.57
N LEU A 275 2.40 -12.67 -15.61
CA LEU A 275 0.99 -12.31 -15.68
C LEU A 275 0.83 -10.81 -15.40
N SER A 276 0.05 -10.11 -16.21
CA SER A 276 -0.29 -8.71 -15.95
C SER A 276 -1.35 -8.61 -14.85
N ALA A 277 -1.13 -7.73 -13.89
CA ALA A 277 -2.04 -7.40 -12.81
C ALA A 277 -2.40 -5.92 -12.83
N ASN A 278 -3.66 -5.61 -12.54
CA ASN A 278 -4.08 -4.26 -12.18
C ASN A 278 -4.39 -4.26 -10.68
N ALA A 279 -3.60 -3.53 -9.88
CA ALA A 279 -3.71 -3.55 -8.43
C ALA A 279 -5.08 -3.06 -7.92
N GLU A 280 -5.68 -2.05 -8.57
CA GLU A 280 -7.00 -1.54 -8.22
C GLU A 280 -8.11 -2.57 -8.45
N ALA A 281 -7.92 -3.46 -9.44
CA ALA A 281 -8.91 -4.48 -9.78
C ALA A 281 -8.85 -5.72 -8.88
N LEU A 282 -7.70 -6.00 -8.26
CA LEU A 282 -7.46 -7.29 -7.57
C LEU A 282 -7.90 -7.33 -6.11
N ASN A 283 -8.18 -6.18 -5.48
CA ASN A 283 -8.68 -6.05 -4.10
C ASN A 283 -8.05 -7.07 -3.11
N LEU A 284 -6.73 -7.03 -2.98
CA LEU A 284 -5.96 -8.08 -2.30
C LEU A 284 -5.90 -7.92 -0.78
N GLY A 285 -6.25 -6.74 -0.25
CA GLY A 285 -6.06 -6.41 1.17
C GLY A 285 -4.60 -6.39 1.64
N VAL A 286 -3.65 -6.58 0.72
CA VAL A 286 -2.19 -6.54 0.89
C VAL A 286 -1.56 -5.97 -0.38
N THR A 287 -0.32 -5.48 -0.29
CA THR A 287 0.44 -5.05 -1.47
C THR A 287 0.89 -6.26 -2.30
N LEU A 288 0.95 -6.12 -3.62
CA LEU A 288 1.40 -7.19 -4.52
C LEU A 288 2.82 -7.66 -4.19
N ASP A 289 3.73 -6.73 -3.87
CA ASP A 289 5.12 -7.05 -3.53
C ASP A 289 5.26 -7.97 -2.32
N SER A 290 4.36 -7.82 -1.33
CA SER A 290 4.33 -8.66 -0.13
C SER A 290 4.02 -10.13 -0.42
N LEU A 291 3.59 -10.46 -1.64
CA LEU A 291 3.30 -11.82 -2.08
C LEU A 291 4.55 -12.55 -2.57
N THR A 292 5.66 -11.86 -2.82
CA THR A 292 6.90 -12.48 -3.26
C THR A 292 7.36 -13.56 -2.27
N GLY A 293 7.60 -14.77 -2.78
CA GLY A 293 7.95 -15.95 -1.98
C GLY A 293 6.76 -16.68 -1.35
N LYS A 294 5.52 -16.22 -1.57
CA LYS A 294 4.29 -16.88 -1.11
C LYS A 294 3.67 -17.71 -2.22
N THR A 295 3.07 -18.83 -1.83
CA THR A 295 2.22 -19.62 -2.73
C THR A 295 0.86 -18.93 -2.82
N VAL A 296 0.33 -18.76 -4.02
CA VAL A 296 -0.98 -18.12 -4.26
C VAL A 296 -1.80 -19.00 -5.22
N THR A 297 -3.12 -18.96 -5.09
CA THR A 297 -4.06 -19.37 -6.13
C THR A 297 -4.39 -18.17 -7.01
N VAL A 298 -4.09 -18.28 -8.30
CA VAL A 298 -4.30 -17.25 -9.31
C VAL A 298 -5.40 -17.67 -10.27
N TYR A 299 -6.23 -16.70 -10.64
CA TYR A 299 -7.20 -16.78 -11.72
C TYR A 299 -6.74 -15.81 -12.80
N TYR A 300 -6.65 -16.31 -14.02
CA TYR A 300 -6.15 -15.50 -15.11
C TYR A 300 -6.79 -15.91 -16.42
N VAL A 301 -6.93 -14.93 -17.31
CA VAL A 301 -7.28 -15.18 -18.70
C VAL A 301 -5.97 -15.26 -19.50
N SER A 302 -5.84 -16.27 -20.34
CA SER A 302 -4.72 -16.44 -21.26
C SER A 302 -5.26 -16.56 -22.68
N GLY A 303 -4.66 -15.84 -23.61
CA GLY A 303 -5.06 -15.90 -25.01
C GLY A 303 -4.14 -15.08 -25.90
N GLU A 304 -4.64 -14.78 -27.10
CA GLU A 304 -3.95 -13.91 -28.04
C GLU A 304 -4.83 -12.69 -28.34
N ALA A 305 -4.22 -11.51 -28.36
CA ALA A 305 -4.85 -10.27 -28.73
C ALA A 305 -4.20 -9.70 -30.00
N PRO A 306 -4.97 -9.04 -30.89
CA PRO A 306 -4.41 -8.26 -31.98
C PRO A 306 -3.52 -7.14 -31.44
N ASP A 307 -2.30 -7.05 -31.96
CA ASP A 307 -1.34 -6.00 -31.63
C ASP A 307 -1.07 -5.17 -32.89
N LEU A 308 -1.53 -3.93 -32.91
CA LEU A 308 -1.49 -3.09 -34.10
C LEU A 308 -0.05 -2.68 -34.41
N MET A 309 0.46 -3.11 -35.56
CA MET A 309 1.82 -2.79 -36.01
C MET A 309 1.81 -1.55 -36.91
N ASP A 310 0.78 -1.41 -37.76
CA ASP A 310 0.59 -0.26 -38.63
C ASP A 310 -0.88 -0.11 -39.00
N MET A 311 -1.31 1.12 -39.27
CA MET A 311 -2.62 1.41 -39.85
C MET A 311 -2.48 2.35 -41.04
N ARG A 312 -3.07 1.98 -42.18
CA ARG A 312 -2.92 2.72 -43.44
C ARG A 312 -4.23 3.27 -43.98
N ALA A 313 -4.19 4.51 -44.47
CA ALA A 313 -5.26 5.09 -45.28
C ALA A 313 -4.71 5.63 -46.60
N GLY A 314 -5.23 5.14 -47.73
CA GLY A 314 -4.75 5.55 -49.05
C GLY A 314 -3.26 5.26 -49.29
N GLY A 315 -2.75 4.16 -48.73
CA GLY A 315 -1.36 3.73 -48.85
C GLY A 315 -0.35 4.45 -47.94
N ARG A 316 -0.81 5.35 -47.06
CA ARG A 316 0.05 6.06 -46.08
C ARG A 316 -0.23 5.56 -44.67
N SER A 317 0.81 5.39 -43.84
CA SER A 317 0.67 5.10 -42.41
C SER A 317 0.00 6.27 -41.67
N LEU A 318 -0.84 5.93 -40.71
CA LEU A 318 -1.50 6.83 -39.76
C LEU A 318 -0.77 6.86 -38.40
N MET A 319 0.08 5.87 -38.13
CA MET A 319 0.85 5.79 -36.90
C MET A 319 2.19 6.52 -37.06
N GLU A 320 2.85 6.36 -38.21
CA GLU A 320 4.13 7.00 -38.52
C GLU A 320 4.07 7.66 -39.91
N PRO A 321 3.54 8.89 -40.01
CA PRO A 321 3.36 9.56 -41.30
C PRO A 321 4.69 9.77 -42.05
N GLY A 322 4.90 8.99 -43.12
CA GLY A 322 6.08 9.09 -43.98
C GLY A 322 7.01 7.89 -43.90
N GLU A 323 6.80 7.00 -42.94
CA GLU A 323 7.50 5.73 -42.85
C GLU A 323 6.58 4.59 -43.30
N VAL A 324 7.18 3.57 -43.93
CA VAL A 324 6.50 2.33 -44.27
C VAL A 324 7.25 1.26 -43.51
N PRO A 325 6.72 0.78 -42.37
CA PRO A 325 7.39 -0.26 -41.61
C PRO A 325 7.56 -1.51 -42.48
N ASP A 326 8.68 -2.20 -42.27
CA ASP A 326 8.92 -3.51 -42.87
C ASP A 326 7.82 -4.46 -42.35
N ILE A 327 6.98 -4.95 -43.27
CA ILE A 327 5.88 -5.84 -42.92
C ILE A 327 6.42 -7.25 -42.78
N ASP A 328 6.30 -7.83 -41.59
CA ASP A 328 6.55 -9.24 -41.39
C ASP A 328 5.48 -10.07 -42.16
N PRO A 329 5.87 -11.05 -42.98
CA PRO A 329 4.92 -11.90 -43.70
C PRO A 329 3.98 -12.71 -42.79
N GLU A 330 4.29 -12.88 -41.50
CA GLU A 330 3.43 -13.56 -40.53
C GLU A 330 2.32 -12.66 -39.97
N TRP A 331 2.40 -11.34 -40.18
CA TRP A 331 1.39 -10.41 -39.71
C TRP A 331 0.08 -10.53 -40.50
N LYS A 332 -1.02 -10.35 -39.78
CA LYS A 332 -2.36 -10.34 -40.33
C LYS A 332 -2.70 -8.94 -40.81
N SER A 333 -3.68 -8.85 -41.71
CA SER A 333 -4.25 -7.57 -42.11
C SER A 333 -5.76 -7.62 -42.21
N VAL A 334 -6.41 -6.51 -41.87
CA VAL A 334 -7.85 -6.30 -42.05
C VAL A 334 -8.07 -4.96 -42.73
N THR A 335 -8.84 -4.96 -43.82
CA THR A 335 -9.24 -3.72 -44.50
C THR A 335 -10.73 -3.48 -44.27
N GLY A 336 -11.06 -2.32 -43.74
CA GLY A 336 -12.40 -2.06 -43.24
C GLY A 336 -12.62 -0.60 -42.85
N ARG A 337 -13.81 -0.31 -42.32
CA ARG A 337 -14.15 1.02 -41.81
C ARG A 337 -13.59 1.19 -40.40
N LEU A 338 -12.83 2.26 -40.18
CA LEU A 338 -12.35 2.66 -38.86
C LEU A 338 -13.49 3.27 -38.02
N SER A 339 -13.53 2.95 -36.73
CA SER A 339 -14.42 3.54 -35.72
C SER A 339 -13.73 3.59 -34.36
N GLY A 340 -14.21 4.44 -33.45
CA GLY A 340 -13.64 4.63 -32.10
C GLY A 340 -12.58 5.73 -32.01
N ALA A 341 -12.12 6.28 -33.14
CA ALA A 341 -11.15 7.37 -33.17
C ALA A 341 -11.83 8.76 -33.13
N ASP A 342 -12.64 9.05 -32.10
CA ASP A 342 -13.49 10.25 -32.08
C ASP A 342 -12.74 11.53 -31.69
N ALA A 343 -11.69 11.42 -30.86
CA ALA A 343 -10.84 12.53 -30.44
C ALA A 343 -9.41 12.05 -30.17
N VAL A 344 -8.45 12.97 -30.24
CA VAL A 344 -7.08 12.70 -29.79
C VAL A 344 -7.09 12.51 -28.28
N ILE A 345 -6.40 11.47 -27.82
CA ILE A 345 -6.29 11.17 -26.40
C ILE A 345 -4.93 11.65 -25.89
N GLY A 346 -4.97 12.50 -24.87
CA GLY A 346 -3.81 12.92 -24.10
C GLY A 346 -3.82 12.44 -22.65
N GLY A 347 -4.70 11.49 -22.31
CA GLY A 347 -4.71 10.83 -21.00
C GLY A 347 -3.75 9.62 -20.97
N ASP A 348 -3.53 9.06 -19.78
CA ASP A 348 -2.54 8.00 -19.53
C ASP A 348 -2.99 6.59 -19.92
N LEU A 349 -4.21 6.44 -20.43
CA LEU A 349 -4.77 5.14 -20.82
C LEU A 349 -5.13 5.13 -22.32
N PRO A 350 -4.86 4.02 -23.02
CA PRO A 350 -5.29 3.82 -24.40
C PRO A 350 -6.82 3.70 -24.49
N ASP A 351 -7.37 3.97 -25.68
CA ASP A 351 -8.78 3.73 -26.01
C ASP A 351 -8.90 2.72 -27.14
N THR A 352 -10.09 2.17 -27.31
CA THR A 352 -10.35 1.09 -28.25
C THR A 352 -10.82 1.63 -29.59
N ILE A 353 -10.05 1.36 -30.64
CA ILE A 353 -10.50 1.54 -32.03
C ILE A 353 -10.89 0.20 -32.65
N THR A 354 -11.79 0.22 -33.63
CA THR A 354 -12.25 -0.98 -34.32
C THR A 354 -12.21 -0.79 -35.84
N VAL A 355 -11.68 -1.80 -36.54
CA VAL A 355 -11.76 -1.92 -37.99
C VAL A 355 -12.78 -2.99 -38.35
N GLU A 356 -13.86 -2.58 -39.03
CA GLU A 356 -14.92 -3.48 -39.50
C GLU A 356 -14.78 -3.76 -41.00
N SER A 357 -14.49 -5.01 -41.36
CA SER A 357 -14.38 -5.45 -42.76
C SER A 357 -15.74 -5.55 -43.45
N ALA A 358 -15.73 -5.60 -44.78
CA ALA A 358 -16.96 -5.59 -45.59
C ALA A 358 -17.86 -6.82 -45.39
N ASP A 359 -17.31 -7.91 -44.86
CA ASP A 359 -18.03 -9.13 -44.48
C ASP A 359 -18.59 -9.08 -43.04
N GLY A 360 -18.41 -7.97 -42.32
CA GLY A 360 -18.86 -7.76 -40.95
C GLY A 360 -17.89 -8.25 -39.87
N GLY A 361 -16.71 -8.75 -40.26
CA GLY A 361 -15.64 -9.06 -39.32
C GLY A 361 -15.14 -7.80 -38.59
N LYS A 362 -14.85 -7.91 -37.30
CA LYS A 362 -14.36 -6.80 -36.47
C LYS A 362 -13.06 -7.17 -35.79
N VAL A 363 -12.09 -6.26 -35.83
CA VAL A 363 -10.85 -6.36 -35.06
C VAL A 363 -10.70 -5.07 -34.26
N ALA A 364 -10.54 -5.23 -32.95
CA ALA A 364 -10.36 -4.14 -32.01
C ALA A 364 -8.90 -4.02 -31.58
N PHE A 365 -8.45 -2.80 -31.31
CA PHE A 365 -7.09 -2.49 -30.88
C PHE A 365 -7.17 -1.41 -29.80
N ASP A 366 -6.37 -1.55 -28.75
CA ASP A 366 -6.23 -0.56 -27.68
C ASP A 366 -4.97 0.27 -27.92
N LEU A 367 -5.13 1.57 -28.20
CA LEU A 367 -4.01 2.48 -28.44
C LEU A 367 -4.34 3.95 -28.16
N TYR A 368 -3.29 4.77 -28.08
CA TYR A 368 -3.41 6.23 -28.06
C TYR A 368 -3.82 6.75 -29.44
N ILE A 369 -4.96 7.44 -29.49
CA ILE A 369 -5.53 7.93 -30.75
C ILE A 369 -4.81 9.21 -31.18
N THR A 370 -4.26 9.21 -32.41
CA THR A 370 -3.57 10.36 -33.02
C THR A 370 -4.50 11.22 -33.88
N ASP A 371 -4.05 12.42 -34.24
CA ASP A 371 -4.76 13.33 -35.15
C ASP A 371 -5.08 12.65 -36.50
N GLU A 372 -4.13 11.87 -37.03
CA GLU A 372 -4.27 11.13 -38.28
C GLU A 372 -5.37 10.07 -38.20
N MET A 373 -5.48 9.39 -37.06
CA MET A 373 -6.53 8.40 -36.82
C MET A 373 -7.90 9.06 -36.69
N VAL A 374 -8.00 10.20 -35.99
CA VAL A 374 -9.24 10.98 -35.91
C VAL A 374 -9.67 11.44 -37.31
N ALA A 375 -8.72 11.95 -38.11
CA ALA A 375 -8.99 12.34 -39.49
C ALA A 375 -9.40 11.15 -40.38
N ALA A 376 -8.99 9.93 -40.03
CA ALA A 376 -9.36 8.69 -40.72
C ALA A 376 -10.65 8.04 -40.17
N ASN A 377 -11.20 8.53 -39.06
CA ASN A 377 -12.37 7.94 -38.42
C ASN A 377 -13.57 7.89 -39.39
N GLY A 378 -14.24 6.75 -39.44
CA GLY A 378 -15.34 6.47 -40.36
C GLY A 378 -14.94 6.20 -41.82
N LYS A 379 -13.64 6.25 -42.16
CA LYS A 379 -13.12 5.95 -43.52
C LYS A 379 -12.56 4.54 -43.60
N THR A 380 -12.29 4.09 -44.82
CA THR A 380 -11.63 2.80 -45.07
C THR A 380 -10.15 2.89 -44.75
N VAL A 381 -9.68 1.97 -43.91
CA VAL A 381 -8.28 1.79 -43.51
C VAL A 381 -7.88 0.32 -43.67
N THR A 382 -6.57 0.08 -43.73
CA THR A 382 -5.98 -1.26 -43.61
C THR A 382 -5.15 -1.31 -42.34
N ALA A 383 -5.59 -2.08 -41.35
CA ALA A 383 -4.82 -2.38 -40.15
C ALA A 383 -3.95 -3.62 -40.39
N ILE A 384 -2.68 -3.54 -40.03
CA ILE A 384 -1.69 -4.61 -40.07
C ILE A 384 -1.32 -4.91 -38.62
N TYR A 385 -1.43 -6.17 -38.21
CA TYR A 385 -1.32 -6.54 -36.81
C TYR A 385 -0.68 -7.91 -36.61
N GLY A 386 0.10 -8.02 -35.55
CA GLY A 386 0.56 -9.30 -34.99
C GLY A 386 -0.49 -9.88 -34.05
N MET A 387 -0.30 -11.13 -33.64
CA MET A 387 -0.98 -11.69 -32.48
C MET A 387 0.02 -11.67 -31.34
N ARG A 388 -0.31 -11.00 -30.23
CA ARG A 388 0.49 -11.07 -29.00
C ARG A 388 -0.20 -11.97 -27.98
N PRO A 389 0.53 -12.87 -27.31
CA PRO A 389 -0.02 -13.54 -26.16
C PRO A 389 -0.32 -12.49 -25.09
N TYR A 390 -1.42 -12.65 -24.38
CA TYR A 390 -1.72 -11.86 -23.20
C TYR A 390 -2.13 -12.80 -22.07
N ASN A 391 -1.62 -12.52 -20.88
CA ASN A 391 -2.01 -13.22 -19.67
C ASN A 391 -2.34 -12.16 -18.62
N ARG A 392 -3.58 -12.15 -18.14
CA ARG A 392 -4.06 -11.13 -17.21
C ARG A 392 -4.71 -11.79 -16.00
N ILE A 393 -4.22 -11.42 -14.82
CA ILE A 393 -4.81 -11.83 -13.55
C ILE A 393 -6.16 -11.15 -13.40
N THR A 394 -7.17 -11.94 -13.07
CA THR A 394 -8.52 -11.48 -12.75
C THR A 394 -8.86 -11.63 -11.28
N LEU A 395 -8.17 -12.55 -10.59
CA LEU A 395 -8.25 -12.72 -9.13
C LEU A 395 -6.98 -13.38 -8.63
N LEU A 396 -6.51 -12.97 -7.45
CA LEU A 396 -5.36 -13.59 -6.81
C LEU A 396 -5.66 -13.75 -5.32
N ALA A 397 -5.45 -14.96 -4.81
CA ALA A 397 -5.74 -15.38 -3.44
C ALA A 397 -4.48 -16.05 -2.84
N PRO A 398 -3.87 -15.49 -1.80
CA PRO A 398 -2.72 -16.05 -1.09
C PRO A 398 -2.98 -17.35 -0.32
#